data_AF-A0A6G3LJR9-F1
#
_entry.id   AF-A0A6G3LJR9-F1
#
_cell.length_a   1.000
_cell.length_b   1.000
_cell.length_c   1.000
_cell.angle_alpha   90.00
_cell.angle_beta   90.00
_cell.angle_gamma   90.00
#
_symmetry.space_group_name_H-M   'P 1'
#
loop_
_entity.id
_entity.type
_entity.pdbx_description
1 polymer ?
#
loop_
_entity_poly.entity_id
_entity_poly.type
_entity_poly.pdbx_seq_one_letter_code
_entity_poly.pdbx_strand_id
1 'polypeptide(L)'
;MSQKQDYVKYAVIAIAIVIVIAGLYFFFANPPAQSPAQQQPSQPTQPTQQPTQQQPAQQQPSQPVLLKGSGATFPEAQLRKWIQVFTSTNTDIKIEYSAVGSGQGVSDFLNGLTTFGCSDVPLTTDQLNQAKNKYGTVYQVPYLLGGIAVVYNVPELKDKQPLKLTPEVLVDILLGKINYWDDPKIKELNPELADILP
;
A
#
# COMPACT_ATOMS: atom_id res chain seq x y z
N MET A 1 35.66 11.86 12.24
CA MET A 1 34.39 11.34 11.70
C MET A 1 33.12 11.86 12.41
N SER A 2 33.19 12.49 13.60
CA SER A 2 32.00 13.00 14.32
C SER A 2 31.31 14.21 13.65
N GLN A 3 32.07 15.21 13.20
CA GLN A 3 31.54 16.49 12.71
C GLN A 3 30.59 16.40 11.50
N LYS A 4 30.76 15.41 10.61
CA LYS A 4 29.88 15.25 9.43
C LYS A 4 28.51 14.65 9.78
N GLN A 5 28.43 13.81 10.82
CA GLN A 5 27.14 13.25 11.25
C GLN A 5 26.28 14.28 12.00
N ASP A 6 26.92 15.18 12.73
CA ASP A 6 26.22 16.24 13.46
C ASP A 6 25.61 17.26 12.49
N TYR A 7 26.33 17.62 11.41
CA TYR A 7 25.79 18.51 10.38
C TYR A 7 24.54 17.97 9.69
N VAL A 8 24.50 16.66 9.38
CA VAL A 8 23.34 16.03 8.74
C VAL A 8 22.13 16.04 9.67
N LYS A 9 22.32 15.80 10.98
CA LYS A 9 21.23 15.87 11.97
C LYS A 9 20.64 17.27 12.09
N TYR A 10 21.50 18.30 12.16
CA TYR A 10 21.02 19.69 12.24
C TYR A 10 20.37 20.17 10.94
N ALA A 11 20.89 19.74 9.78
CA ALA A 11 20.28 20.05 8.49
C ALA A 11 18.87 19.46 8.36
N VAL A 12 18.66 18.22 8.81
CA VAL A 12 17.34 17.56 8.81
C VAL A 12 16.35 18.27 9.75
N ILE A 13 16.80 18.66 10.95
CA ILE A 13 15.97 19.40 11.92
C ILE A 13 15.60 20.79 11.36
N ALA A 14 16.54 21.50 10.75
CA ALA A 14 16.29 22.81 10.16
C ALA A 14 15.26 22.73 9.00
N ILE A 15 15.37 21.72 8.13
CA ILE A 15 14.41 21.50 7.03
C ILE A 15 13.02 21.18 7.58
N ALA A 16 12.91 20.34 8.61
CA ALA A 16 11.63 20.00 9.24
C ALA A 16 10.94 21.25 9.84
N ILE A 17 11.69 22.14 10.48
CA ILE A 17 11.14 23.38 11.06
C ILE A 17 10.64 24.32 9.95
N VAL A 18 11.37 24.48 8.85
CA VAL A 18 10.95 25.32 7.72
C VAL A 18 9.67 24.81 7.07
N ILE A 19 9.51 23.49 6.94
CA ILE A 19 8.29 22.88 6.37
C ILE A 19 7.08 23.12 7.27
N VAL A 20 7.23 23.00 8.59
CA VAL A 20 6.13 23.25 9.55
C VAL A 20 5.70 24.72 9.53
N ILE A 21 6.65 25.66 9.49
CA ILE A 21 6.35 27.10 9.44
C ILE A 21 5.67 27.47 8.12
N ALA A 22 6.14 26.93 6.99
CA ALA A 22 5.53 27.16 5.68
C ALA A 22 4.12 26.56 5.59
N GLY A 23 3.89 25.36 6.14
CA GLY A 23 2.58 24.72 6.19
C GLY A 23 1.57 25.50 7.04
N LEU A 24 1.99 26.03 8.19
CA LEU A 24 1.15 26.89 9.03
C LEU A 24 0.83 28.21 8.32
N TYR A 25 1.80 28.84 7.65
CA TYR A 25 1.54 30.07 6.89
C TYR A 25 0.53 29.86 5.77
N PHE A 26 0.62 28.75 5.02
CA PHE A 26 -0.31 28.45 3.94
C PHE A 26 -1.75 28.22 4.45
N PHE A 27 -1.91 27.60 5.63
CA PHE A 27 -3.22 27.34 6.22
C PHE A 27 -3.91 28.60 6.76
N PHE A 28 -3.15 29.57 7.28
CA PHE A 28 -3.71 30.85 7.73
C PHE A 28 -3.87 31.88 6.60
N ALA A 29 -3.04 31.83 5.56
CA ALA A 29 -3.13 32.75 4.43
C ALA A 29 -4.24 32.39 3.43
N ASN A 30 -4.66 31.12 3.36
CA ASN A 30 -5.75 30.64 2.51
C ASN A 30 -6.78 29.83 3.31
N PRO A 31 -7.67 30.48 4.07
CA PRO A 31 -8.79 29.80 4.69
C PRO A 31 -9.68 29.17 3.60
N PRO A 32 -10.21 27.95 3.80
CA PRO A 32 -11.09 27.31 2.83
C PRO A 32 -12.34 28.17 2.60
N ALA A 33 -12.69 28.37 1.34
CA ALA A 33 -13.86 29.14 0.94
C ALA A 33 -15.14 28.55 1.55
N GLN A 34 -15.94 29.40 2.22
CA GLN A 34 -17.29 29.04 2.65
C GLN A 34 -18.20 28.96 1.41
N SER A 35 -18.83 27.79 1.20
CA SER A 35 -19.87 27.63 0.17
C SER A 35 -21.06 28.56 0.46
N PRO A 36 -21.65 29.21 -0.55
CA PRO A 36 -22.75 30.14 -0.32
C PRO A 36 -24.01 29.41 0.16
N ALA A 37 -24.67 30.00 1.16
CA ALA A 37 -25.94 29.55 1.70
C ALA A 37 -27.03 29.49 0.62
N GLN A 38 -27.63 28.33 0.42
CA GLN A 38 -28.84 28.19 -0.38
C GLN A 38 -30.04 28.71 0.43
N GLN A 39 -30.69 29.75 -0.10
CA GLN A 39 -31.98 30.25 0.39
C GLN A 39 -33.08 29.25 0.01
N GLN A 40 -33.79 28.74 1.01
CA GLN A 40 -34.98 27.90 0.82
C GLN A 40 -36.26 28.77 0.80
N PRO A 41 -37.24 28.56 -0.11
CA PRO A 41 -38.45 29.37 -0.18
C PRO A 41 -39.44 29.07 0.95
N SER A 42 -40.14 30.12 1.40
CA SER A 42 -41.13 30.10 2.49
C SER A 42 -42.51 29.58 2.07
N GLN A 43 -43.12 28.68 2.86
CA GLN A 43 -44.55 28.65 3.33
C GLN A 43 -45.00 27.24 3.80
N PRO A 44 -46.12 27.07 4.54
CA PRO A 44 -46.89 27.98 5.41
C PRO A 44 -47.08 27.44 6.86
N THR A 45 -47.54 28.32 7.76
CA THR A 45 -47.80 28.13 9.21
C THR A 45 -48.98 27.24 9.61
N GLN A 46 -48.79 26.35 10.61
CA GLN A 46 -49.67 26.10 11.79
C GLN A 46 -49.17 24.90 12.65
N PRO A 47 -49.64 24.67 13.89
CA PRO A 47 -49.89 25.56 15.03
C PRO A 47 -48.93 25.25 16.23
N THR A 48 -48.89 26.20 17.17
CA THR A 48 -48.14 26.22 18.42
C THR A 48 -48.04 24.88 19.17
N GLN A 49 -46.81 24.40 19.39
CA GLN A 49 -46.49 23.47 20.48
C GLN A 49 -45.56 24.16 21.50
N GLN A 50 -45.90 23.95 22.77
CA GLN A 50 -45.35 24.47 24.01
C GLN A 50 -43.84 24.17 24.15
N PRO A 51 -43.03 24.99 24.86
CA PRO A 51 -41.58 24.80 24.91
C PRO A 51 -41.24 23.53 25.70
N THR A 52 -40.73 22.52 24.99
CA THR A 52 -40.13 21.34 25.62
C THR A 52 -38.63 21.60 25.75
N GLN A 53 -38.12 21.35 26.95
CA GLN A 53 -36.77 21.64 27.41
C GLN A 53 -35.70 21.10 26.45
N GLN A 54 -34.69 21.94 26.14
CA GLN A 54 -33.53 21.54 25.36
C GLN A 54 -32.72 20.49 26.15
N GLN A 55 -32.86 19.23 25.74
CA GLN A 55 -31.96 18.16 26.15
C GLN A 55 -30.62 18.35 25.43
N PRO A 56 -29.46 18.21 26.09
CA PRO A 56 -28.16 18.36 25.43
C PRO A 56 -28.06 17.40 24.25
N ALA A 57 -27.65 17.91 23.09
CA ALA A 57 -27.40 17.09 21.92
C ALA A 57 -26.41 15.97 22.28
N GLN A 58 -26.90 14.74 22.30
CA GLN A 58 -26.04 13.57 22.43
C GLN A 58 -25.16 13.53 21.19
N GLN A 59 -23.84 13.66 21.37
CA GLN A 59 -22.87 13.52 20.30
C GLN A 59 -23.02 12.11 19.71
N GLN A 60 -23.56 12.03 18.50
CA GLN A 60 -23.67 10.79 17.75
C GLN A 60 -22.25 10.25 17.57
N PRO A 61 -21.95 8.99 17.94
CA PRO A 61 -20.60 8.45 17.79
C PRO A 61 -20.17 8.58 16.33
N SER A 62 -19.03 9.21 16.09
CA SER A 62 -18.46 9.39 14.76
C SER A 62 -18.25 8.01 14.13
N GLN A 63 -18.83 7.79 12.94
CA GLN A 63 -18.58 6.58 12.17
C GLN A 63 -17.08 6.48 11.84
N PRO A 64 -16.45 5.30 11.98
CA PRO A 64 -15.04 5.14 11.67
C PRO A 64 -14.73 5.52 10.21
N VAL A 65 -13.61 6.20 9.98
CA VAL A 65 -13.10 6.49 8.63
C VAL A 65 -12.67 5.18 7.99
N LEU A 66 -13.26 4.85 6.85
CA LEU A 66 -12.94 3.63 6.10
C LEU A 66 -11.91 3.91 5.00
N LEU A 67 -10.75 3.24 5.10
CA LEU A 67 -9.73 3.20 4.07
C LEU A 67 -9.80 1.86 3.35
N LYS A 68 -10.20 1.89 2.07
CA LYS A 68 -10.22 0.68 1.23
C LYS A 68 -8.95 0.62 0.41
N GLY A 69 -8.31 -0.54 0.39
CA GLY A 69 -7.15 -0.81 -0.45
C GLY A 69 -7.26 -2.13 -1.18
N SER A 70 -6.57 -2.22 -2.31
CA SER A 70 -6.42 -3.47 -3.04
C SER A 70 -5.06 -3.54 -3.73
N GLY A 71 -4.59 -4.76 -4.01
CA GLY A 71 -3.43 -4.97 -4.88
C GLY A 71 -2.59 -6.19 -4.57
N ALA A 72 -1.26 -6.00 -4.59
CA ALA A 72 -0.24 -7.03 -4.45
C ALA A 72 -0.57 -8.10 -3.39
N THR A 73 -0.40 -9.37 -3.74
CA THR A 73 -0.55 -10.49 -2.80
C THR A 73 0.72 -10.70 -1.98
N PHE A 74 1.89 -10.32 -2.53
CA PHE A 74 3.19 -10.41 -1.87
C PHE A 74 3.23 -9.83 -0.44
N PRO A 75 2.76 -8.59 -0.17
CA PRO A 75 2.80 -8.00 1.16
C PRO A 75 1.60 -8.39 2.05
N GLU A 76 0.65 -9.20 1.59
CA GLU A 76 -0.65 -9.38 2.23
C GLU A 76 -0.52 -9.80 3.71
N ALA A 77 0.28 -10.84 4.00
CA ALA A 77 0.44 -11.34 5.36
C ALA A 77 0.95 -10.27 6.33
N GLN A 78 1.95 -9.49 5.88
CA GLN A 78 2.53 -8.41 6.68
C GLN A 78 1.55 -7.24 6.84
N LEU A 79 0.86 -6.86 5.77
CA LEU A 79 -0.10 -5.76 5.77
C LEU A 79 -1.31 -6.08 6.66
N ARG A 80 -1.82 -7.31 6.63
CA ARG A 80 -2.89 -7.77 7.55
C ARG A 80 -2.48 -7.63 9.01
N LYS A 81 -1.23 -7.98 9.34
CA LYS A 81 -0.73 -7.82 10.71
C LYS A 81 -0.64 -6.35 11.11
N TRP A 82 -0.14 -5.48 10.23
CA TRP A 82 -0.06 -4.05 10.51
C TRP A 82 -1.44 -3.41 10.65
N ILE A 83 -2.40 -3.77 9.79
CA ILE A 83 -3.79 -3.33 9.91
C ILE A 83 -4.33 -3.71 11.28
N GLN A 84 -4.19 -4.98 11.69
CA GLN A 84 -4.65 -5.46 12.99
C GLN A 84 -4.09 -4.61 14.16
N VAL A 85 -2.78 -4.37 14.16
CA VAL A 85 -2.09 -3.60 15.22
C VAL A 85 -2.49 -2.13 15.20
N PHE A 86 -2.61 -1.54 14.01
CA PHE A 86 -2.99 -0.15 13.85
C PHE A 86 -4.42 0.08 14.34
N THR A 87 -5.38 -0.73 13.89
CA THR A 87 -6.80 -0.56 14.24
C THR A 87 -7.11 -0.98 15.68
N SER A 88 -6.22 -1.69 16.38
CA SER A 88 -6.43 -2.01 17.80
C SER A 88 -6.23 -0.82 18.73
N THR A 89 -5.56 0.25 18.25
CA THR A 89 -5.33 1.49 19.01
C THR A 89 -6.00 2.71 18.38
N ASN A 90 -6.37 2.62 17.09
CA ASN A 90 -7.04 3.67 16.33
C ASN A 90 -8.44 3.19 15.93
N THR A 91 -9.38 3.17 16.88
CA THR A 91 -10.72 2.57 16.69
C THR A 91 -11.64 3.42 15.80
N ASP A 92 -11.26 4.66 15.56
CA ASP A 92 -11.90 5.60 14.64
C ASP A 92 -11.48 5.38 13.17
N ILE A 93 -10.56 4.46 12.90
CA ILE A 93 -10.11 4.11 11.55
C ILE A 93 -10.35 2.62 11.29
N LYS A 94 -10.97 2.31 10.15
CA LYS A 94 -11.11 0.96 9.62
C LYS A 94 -10.31 0.84 8.33
N ILE A 95 -9.51 -0.22 8.20
CA ILE A 95 -8.76 -0.50 6.98
C ILE A 95 -9.20 -1.85 6.42
N GLU A 96 -9.62 -1.86 5.16
CA GLU A 96 -9.96 -3.08 4.42
C GLU A 96 -8.96 -3.25 3.27
N TYR A 97 -8.37 -4.44 3.15
CA TYR A 97 -7.42 -4.76 2.09
C TYR A 97 -7.81 -6.02 1.33
N SER A 98 -7.89 -5.91 0.00
CA SER A 98 -8.16 -7.01 -0.92
C SER A 98 -6.88 -7.38 -1.71
N ALA A 99 -6.35 -8.57 -1.45
CA ALA A 99 -5.21 -9.12 -2.18
C ALA A 99 -5.67 -9.69 -3.53
N VAL A 100 -5.55 -8.89 -4.58
CA VAL A 100 -6.08 -9.17 -5.94
C VAL A 100 -4.98 -9.22 -7.00
N GLY A 101 -3.72 -9.01 -6.60
CA GLY A 101 -2.57 -8.86 -7.48
C GLY A 101 -2.31 -7.41 -7.87
N SER A 102 -1.04 -7.11 -8.17
CA SER A 102 -0.55 -5.75 -8.42
C SER A 102 -1.28 -5.04 -9.57
N GLY A 103 -1.52 -5.74 -10.68
CA GLY A 103 -2.22 -5.17 -11.84
C GLY A 103 -3.66 -4.73 -11.54
N GLN A 104 -4.41 -5.55 -10.82
CA GLN A 104 -5.78 -5.21 -10.43
C GLN A 104 -5.79 -4.08 -9.38
N GLY A 105 -4.85 -4.08 -8.42
CA GLY A 105 -4.74 -2.99 -7.45
C GLY A 105 -4.46 -1.63 -8.08
N VAL A 106 -3.58 -1.58 -9.08
CA VAL A 106 -3.35 -0.38 -9.88
C VAL A 106 -4.64 0.06 -10.60
N SER A 107 -5.33 -0.88 -11.24
CA SER A 107 -6.61 -0.59 -11.93
C SER A 107 -7.67 -0.04 -10.98
N ASP A 108 -7.88 -0.67 -9.83
CA ASP A 108 -8.86 -0.25 -8.83
C ASP A 108 -8.58 1.18 -8.32
N PHE A 109 -7.31 1.48 -8.03
CA PHE A 109 -6.88 2.80 -7.59
C PHE A 109 -7.10 3.87 -8.69
N LEU A 110 -6.66 3.60 -9.92
CA LEU A 110 -6.85 4.52 -11.05
C LEU A 110 -8.34 4.76 -11.37
N ASN A 111 -9.18 3.76 -11.14
CA ASN A 111 -10.63 3.85 -11.34
C ASN A 111 -11.37 4.45 -10.14
N GLY A 112 -10.73 4.57 -8.97
CA GLY A 112 -11.28 5.23 -7.79
C GLY A 112 -12.16 4.31 -6.96
N LEU A 113 -11.96 3.01 -7.12
CA LEU A 113 -12.66 1.97 -6.35
C LEU A 113 -12.03 1.81 -4.95
N THR A 114 -10.77 2.22 -4.81
CA THR A 114 -10.00 2.15 -3.56
C THR A 114 -9.36 3.49 -3.22
N THR A 115 -9.13 3.70 -1.92
CA THR A 115 -8.43 4.86 -1.37
C THR A 115 -6.93 4.77 -1.61
N PHE A 116 -6.36 3.56 -1.64
CA PHE A 116 -4.96 3.30 -1.94
C PHE A 116 -4.79 2.01 -2.75
N GLY A 117 -3.77 1.97 -3.61
CA GLY A 117 -3.36 0.77 -4.34
C GLY A 117 -2.01 0.26 -3.84
N CYS A 118 -1.83 -1.05 -3.80
CA CYS A 118 -0.56 -1.70 -3.50
C CYS A 118 -0.03 -2.42 -4.74
N SER A 119 1.22 -2.17 -5.11
CA SER A 119 1.85 -2.80 -6.28
C SER A 119 3.32 -3.08 -6.01
N ASP A 120 3.77 -4.27 -6.42
CA ASP A 120 5.18 -4.66 -6.38
C ASP A 120 6.01 -3.94 -7.46
N VAL A 121 5.32 -3.43 -8.50
CA VAL A 121 5.91 -2.66 -9.59
C VAL A 121 5.42 -1.22 -9.48
N PRO A 122 6.30 -0.21 -9.61
CA PRO A 122 5.85 1.17 -9.61
C PRO A 122 4.90 1.44 -10.77
N LEU A 123 3.97 2.40 -10.59
CA LEU A 123 3.15 2.92 -11.68
C LEU A 123 4.05 3.37 -12.84
N THR A 124 3.60 3.11 -14.06
CA THR A 124 4.23 3.70 -15.24
C THR A 124 4.02 5.22 -15.24
N THR A 125 4.80 5.94 -16.05
CA THR A 125 4.64 7.39 -16.22
C THR A 125 3.20 7.76 -16.63
N ASP A 126 2.61 7.00 -17.55
CA ASP A 126 1.24 7.23 -18.02
C ASP A 126 0.21 6.98 -16.93
N GLN A 127 0.35 5.90 -16.17
CA GLN A 127 -0.53 5.60 -15.03
C GLN A 127 -0.41 6.67 -13.94
N LEU A 128 0.80 7.14 -13.64
CA LEU A 128 1.01 8.21 -12.67
C LEU A 128 0.40 9.53 -13.15
N ASN A 129 0.52 9.85 -14.44
CA ASN A 129 -0.12 11.04 -15.03
C ASN A 129 -1.65 10.93 -14.99
N GLN A 130 -2.20 9.75 -15.32
CA GLN A 130 -3.64 9.47 -15.21
C GLN A 130 -4.12 9.68 -13.78
N ALA A 131 -3.42 9.11 -12.79
CA ALA A 131 -3.74 9.27 -11.39
C ALA A 131 -3.66 10.75 -10.97
N LYS A 132 -2.64 11.48 -11.44
CA LYS A 132 -2.46 12.89 -11.14
C LYS A 132 -3.57 13.77 -11.68
N ASN A 133 -3.97 13.54 -12.93
CA ASN A 133 -5.04 14.29 -13.56
C ASN A 133 -6.39 14.06 -12.87
N LYS A 134 -6.59 12.88 -12.28
CA LYS A 134 -7.84 12.52 -11.61
C LYS A 134 -7.89 12.92 -10.13
N TYR A 135 -6.78 12.80 -9.41
CA TYR A 135 -6.74 12.94 -7.95
C TYR A 135 -5.82 14.06 -7.45
N GLY A 136 -5.14 14.78 -8.32
CA GLY A 136 -4.11 15.75 -7.95
C GLY A 136 -2.79 15.06 -7.59
N THR A 137 -2.11 15.48 -6.53
CA THR A 137 -0.81 14.89 -6.20
C THR A 137 -0.97 13.44 -5.72
N VAL A 138 -0.34 12.49 -6.43
CA VAL A 138 -0.29 11.07 -6.07
C VAL A 138 1.13 10.71 -5.63
N TYR A 139 1.24 10.03 -4.50
CA TYR A 139 2.50 9.57 -3.92
C TYR A 139 2.65 8.06 -4.07
N GLN A 140 3.86 7.62 -4.41
CA GLN A 140 4.28 6.23 -4.32
C GLN A 140 5.31 6.10 -3.22
N VAL A 141 5.02 5.27 -2.21
CA VAL A 141 5.87 5.12 -1.03
C VAL A 141 6.29 3.65 -0.91
N PRO A 142 7.59 3.33 -0.98
CA PRO A 142 8.06 1.98 -0.70
C PRO A 142 7.93 1.71 0.81
N TYR A 143 7.34 0.57 1.18
CA TYR A 143 7.08 0.24 2.58
C TYR A 143 7.53 -1.17 3.01
N LEU A 144 7.78 -2.07 2.05
CA LEU A 144 8.23 -3.43 2.33
C LEU A 144 9.25 -3.87 1.27
N LEU A 145 10.28 -4.57 1.72
CA LEU A 145 11.32 -5.19 0.89
C LEU A 145 11.29 -6.69 1.15
N GLY A 146 11.42 -7.50 0.11
CA GLY A 146 11.65 -8.94 0.25
C GLY A 146 12.09 -9.56 -1.06
N GLY A 147 12.24 -10.89 -1.06
CA GLY A 147 12.77 -11.65 -2.20
C GLY A 147 11.69 -12.51 -2.86
N ILE A 148 11.86 -12.74 -4.15
CA ILE A 148 11.15 -13.78 -4.90
C ILE A 148 12.04 -15.03 -4.92
N ALA A 149 11.47 -16.17 -4.56
CA ALA A 149 12.17 -17.45 -4.58
C ALA A 149 11.50 -18.41 -5.57
N VAL A 150 12.29 -19.26 -6.22
CA VAL A 150 11.78 -20.37 -7.03
C VAL A 150 11.49 -21.54 -6.09
N VAL A 151 10.25 -22.00 -6.11
CA VAL A 151 9.82 -23.17 -5.32
C VAL A 151 9.61 -24.34 -6.27
N TYR A 152 10.14 -25.50 -5.90
CA TYR A 152 10.03 -26.74 -6.65
C TYR A 152 9.61 -27.89 -5.74
N ASN A 153 9.10 -28.98 -6.34
CA ASN A 153 8.73 -30.20 -5.64
C ASN A 153 9.50 -31.38 -6.23
N VAL A 154 10.60 -31.73 -5.57
CA VAL A 154 11.44 -32.90 -5.87
C VAL A 154 11.56 -33.70 -4.58
N PRO A 155 10.71 -34.72 -4.35
CA PRO A 155 10.66 -35.46 -3.09
C PRO A 155 12.00 -36.05 -2.65
N GLU A 156 12.85 -36.42 -3.61
CA GLU A 156 14.21 -36.95 -3.42
C GLU A 156 15.14 -35.96 -2.71
N LEU A 157 14.81 -34.65 -2.75
CA LEU A 157 15.58 -33.57 -2.13
C LEU A 157 15.07 -33.13 -0.76
N LYS A 158 14.03 -33.77 -0.20
CA LYS A 158 13.36 -33.32 1.03
C LYS A 158 14.31 -33.03 2.21
N ASP A 159 15.34 -33.86 2.37
CA ASP A 159 16.34 -33.76 3.46
C ASP A 159 17.74 -33.44 2.91
N LYS A 160 17.80 -32.79 1.74
CA LYS A 160 19.03 -32.44 1.03
C LYS A 160 19.18 -30.92 0.90
N GLN A 161 20.34 -30.51 0.40
CA GLN A 161 20.56 -29.11 0.08
C GLN A 161 19.70 -28.65 -1.11
N PRO A 162 19.32 -27.35 -1.15
CA PRO A 162 18.55 -26.82 -2.26
C PRO A 162 19.31 -26.88 -3.60
N LEU A 163 18.56 -26.99 -4.69
CA LEU A 163 19.09 -26.89 -6.04
C LEU A 163 19.74 -25.54 -6.26
N LYS A 164 20.94 -25.56 -6.82
CA LYS A 164 21.61 -24.41 -7.40
C LYS A 164 21.17 -24.30 -8.85
N LEU A 165 20.56 -23.18 -9.19
CA LEU A 165 20.13 -22.85 -10.54
C LEU A 165 20.73 -21.51 -10.93
N THR A 166 21.35 -21.42 -12.10
CA THR A 166 21.72 -20.13 -12.69
C THR A 166 20.52 -19.50 -13.38
N PRO A 167 20.55 -18.18 -13.65
CA PRO A 167 19.49 -17.52 -14.43
C PRO A 167 19.22 -18.19 -15.78
N GLU A 168 20.26 -18.67 -16.47
CA GLU A 168 20.14 -19.31 -17.79
C GLU A 168 19.41 -20.65 -17.70
N VAL A 169 19.75 -21.49 -16.72
CA VAL A 169 19.07 -22.77 -16.49
C VAL A 169 17.62 -22.53 -16.08
N LEU A 170 17.36 -21.54 -15.23
CA LEU A 170 15.99 -21.18 -14.85
C LEU A 170 15.16 -20.70 -16.05
N VAL A 171 15.74 -19.88 -16.94
CA VAL A 171 15.09 -19.45 -18.18
C VAL A 171 14.80 -20.66 -19.08
N ASP A 172 15.74 -21.58 -19.25
CA ASP A 172 15.53 -22.77 -20.06
C ASP A 172 14.45 -23.70 -19.48
N ILE A 173 14.33 -23.81 -18.14
CA ILE A 173 13.20 -24.50 -17.47
C ILE A 173 11.87 -23.78 -17.77
N LEU A 174 11.80 -22.46 -17.56
CA LEU A 174 10.58 -21.67 -17.75
C LEU A 174 10.11 -21.61 -19.21
N LEU A 175 11.03 -21.76 -20.17
CA LEU A 175 10.73 -21.87 -21.60
C LEU A 175 10.42 -23.32 -22.05
N GLY A 176 10.48 -24.32 -21.15
CA GLY A 176 10.22 -25.72 -21.48
C GLY A 176 11.31 -26.40 -22.31
N LYS A 177 12.53 -25.84 -22.34
CA LYS A 177 13.68 -26.49 -22.99
C LYS A 177 14.31 -27.56 -22.11
N ILE A 178 14.32 -27.32 -20.80
CA ILE A 178 14.63 -28.32 -19.78
C ILE A 178 13.32 -28.83 -19.22
N ASN A 179 13.06 -30.13 -19.37
CA ASN A 179 11.78 -30.75 -19.02
C ASN A 179 11.87 -31.75 -17.85
N TYR A 180 13.10 -32.11 -17.44
CA TYR A 180 13.38 -33.07 -16.39
C TYR A 180 14.41 -32.50 -15.42
N TRP A 181 14.35 -32.91 -14.14
CA TRP A 181 15.29 -32.43 -13.12
C TRP A 181 16.66 -33.07 -13.28
N ASP A 182 16.72 -34.22 -13.92
CA ASP A 182 17.92 -34.96 -14.26
C ASP A 182 18.69 -34.41 -15.49
N ASP A 183 18.26 -33.28 -16.05
CA ASP A 183 18.92 -32.63 -17.19
C ASP A 183 20.42 -32.40 -16.92
N PRO A 184 21.31 -32.65 -17.90
CA PRO A 184 22.75 -32.49 -17.73
C PRO A 184 23.17 -31.12 -17.18
N LYS A 185 22.49 -30.04 -17.58
CA LYS A 185 22.80 -28.69 -17.09
C LYS A 185 22.47 -28.52 -15.60
N ILE A 186 21.39 -29.16 -15.13
CA ILE A 186 21.03 -29.12 -13.70
C ILE A 186 22.03 -29.98 -12.90
N LYS A 187 22.37 -31.18 -13.40
CA LYS A 187 23.34 -32.07 -12.75
C LYS A 187 24.73 -31.44 -12.65
N GLU A 188 25.19 -30.75 -13.70
CA GLU A 188 26.48 -30.05 -13.70
C GLU A 188 26.59 -28.99 -12.60
N LEU A 189 25.50 -28.28 -12.32
CA LEU A 189 25.43 -27.28 -11.23
C LEU A 189 25.31 -27.91 -9.84
N ASN A 190 24.88 -29.17 -9.77
CA ASN A 190 24.55 -29.89 -8.53
C ASN A 190 25.20 -31.29 -8.52
N PRO A 191 26.54 -31.39 -8.65
CA PRO A 191 27.21 -32.68 -8.80
C PRO A 191 26.94 -33.64 -7.64
N GLU A 192 26.71 -33.13 -6.44
CA GLU A 192 26.39 -33.92 -5.25
C GLU A 192 24.95 -34.45 -5.19
N LEU A 193 24.08 -33.98 -6.09
CA LEU A 193 22.69 -34.44 -6.22
C LEU A 193 22.44 -35.21 -7.52
N ALA A 194 23.42 -35.28 -8.41
CA ALA A 194 23.24 -35.76 -9.79
C ALA A 194 22.63 -37.18 -9.90
N ASP A 195 22.94 -38.07 -8.96
CA ASP A 195 22.45 -39.46 -8.98
C ASP A 195 21.03 -39.63 -8.41
N ILE A 196 20.48 -38.59 -7.78
CA ILE A 196 19.16 -38.65 -7.11
C ILE A 196 18.12 -37.74 -7.77
N LEU A 197 18.49 -36.96 -8.78
CA LEU A 197 17.55 -36.11 -9.52
C LEU A 197 16.69 -36.94 -10.48
N PRO A 198 15.36 -36.73 -10.49
CA PRO A 198 14.41 -37.47 -11.33
C PRO A 198 14.21 -36.92 -12.74
#